data_AF-R5KK19-F1
#
_entry.id   AF-R5KK19-F1
#
_cell.length_a   1.000
_cell.length_b   1.000
_cell.length_c   1.000
_cell.angle_alpha   90.00
_cell.angle_beta   90.00
_cell.angle_gamma   90.00
#
_symmetry.space_group_name_H-M   'P 1'
#
loop_
_entity.id
_entity.type
_entity.pdbx_description
1 polymer ?
#
loop_
_entity_poly.entity_id
_entity_poly.type
_entity_poly.pdbx_seq_one_letter_code
_entity_poly.pdbx_strand_id
1 'polypeptide(L)'
;METSRIRKLLAKYYDGQTSEEEESELARLFASGDVPDDMAEERLFFVHLHGSNDTSGVPYGFEERLEDMVDRLAEADGAGRSAVVPLRRRLKIVAGIAASVLFVASLGFGLLNRVDNMHTPSVDDRIALAQAQEAILKFSMTLNKGLNSMEAAGRETKAIGERMDKCLEMTKIPTK
;
A
#
# COMPACT_ATOMS: atom_id res chain seq x y z
N MET A 1 8.22 -34.82 47.45
CA MET A 1 7.46 -35.50 46.38
C MET A 1 6.43 -34.56 45.74
N GLU A 2 5.77 -33.70 46.51
CA GLU A 2 4.80 -32.71 45.99
C GLU A 2 5.36 -31.75 44.93
N THR A 3 6.60 -31.29 45.06
CA THR A 3 7.22 -30.32 44.12
C THR A 3 7.37 -30.86 42.69
N SER A 4 7.66 -32.15 42.53
CA SER A 4 7.74 -32.80 41.21
C SER A 4 6.37 -32.96 40.57
N ARG A 5 5.30 -33.06 41.38
CA ARG A 5 3.92 -33.13 40.89
C ARG A 5 3.44 -31.76 40.42
N ILE A 6 3.72 -30.69 41.18
CA ILE A 6 3.41 -29.31 40.79
C ILE A 6 4.10 -28.95 39.48
N ARG A 7 5.38 -29.29 39.31
CA ARG A 7 6.11 -29.07 38.04
C ARG A 7 5.47 -29.75 36.84
N LYS A 8 5.02 -31.00 37.00
CA LYS A 8 4.33 -31.72 35.92
C LYS A 8 2.99 -31.06 35.59
N LEU A 9 2.26 -30.61 36.61
CA LEU A 9 0.97 -29.94 36.45
C LEU A 9 1.15 -28.59 35.75
N LEU A 10 2.19 -27.85 36.10
CA LEU A 10 2.53 -26.57 35.48
C LEU A 10 2.97 -26.73 34.03
N ALA A 11 3.76 -27.76 33.71
CA ALA A 11 4.10 -28.09 32.32
C ALA A 11 2.84 -28.43 31.50
N LYS A 12 1.94 -29.23 32.06
CA LYS A 12 0.65 -29.57 31.44
C LYS A 12 -0.25 -28.35 31.24
N TYR A 13 -0.22 -27.41 32.20
CA TYR A 13 -0.93 -26.14 32.13
C TYR A 13 -0.42 -25.27 30.97
N TYR A 14 0.90 -25.15 30.84
CA TYR A 14 1.52 -24.43 29.72
C TYR A 14 1.27 -25.09 28.35
N ASP A 15 1.14 -26.42 28.32
CA ASP A 15 0.75 -27.17 27.13
C ASP A 15 -0.78 -27.11 26.84
N GLY A 16 -1.58 -26.49 27.73
CA GLY A 16 -3.04 -26.38 27.59
C GLY A 16 -3.78 -27.71 27.72
N GLN A 17 -3.22 -28.67 28.47
CA GLN A 17 -3.77 -30.03 28.63
C GLN A 17 -4.40 -30.26 30.02
N THR A 18 -4.48 -29.24 30.86
CA THR A 18 -5.05 -29.35 32.21
C THR A 18 -6.57 -29.44 32.21
N SER A 19 -7.14 -30.14 33.21
CA SER A 19 -8.57 -30.09 33.51
C SER A 19 -8.88 -28.98 34.52
N GLU A 20 -10.14 -28.58 34.62
CA GLU A 20 -10.60 -27.56 35.59
C GLU A 20 -10.29 -27.97 37.05
N GLU A 21 -10.38 -29.26 37.37
CA GLU A 21 -10.02 -29.82 38.68
C GLU A 21 -8.52 -29.66 38.98
N GLU A 22 -7.67 -29.93 37.99
CA GLU A 22 -6.22 -29.78 38.08
C GLU A 22 -5.81 -28.31 38.23
N GLU A 23 -6.47 -27.39 37.52
CA GLU A 23 -6.23 -25.96 37.64
C GLU A 23 -6.68 -25.41 38.98
N SER A 24 -7.81 -25.88 39.52
CA SER A 24 -8.27 -25.54 40.86
C SER A 24 -7.30 -26.03 41.94
N GLU A 25 -6.75 -27.24 41.79
CA GLU A 25 -5.70 -27.76 42.68
C GLU A 25 -4.44 -26.90 42.61
N LEU A 26 -4.00 -26.52 41.41
CA LEU A 26 -2.83 -25.66 41.17
C LEU A 26 -3.03 -24.26 41.78
N ALA A 27 -4.21 -23.67 41.61
CA ALA A 27 -4.58 -22.39 42.19
C ALA A 27 -4.57 -22.44 43.73
N ARG A 28 -5.11 -23.50 44.34
CA ARG A 28 -5.10 -23.67 45.79
C ARG A 28 -3.68 -23.81 46.35
N LEU A 29 -2.83 -24.57 45.66
CA LEU A 29 -1.43 -24.78 46.05
C LEU A 29 -0.60 -23.48 45.95
N PHE A 30 -0.79 -22.72 44.88
CA PHE A 30 -0.13 -21.42 44.72
C PHE A 30 -0.67 -20.37 45.71
N ALA A 31 -1.94 -20.43 46.08
CA ALA A 31 -2.54 -19.56 47.09
C ALA A 31 -2.08 -19.88 48.53
N SER A 32 -1.85 -21.16 48.86
CA SER A 32 -1.43 -21.56 50.22
C SER A 32 0.04 -21.23 50.54
N GLY A 33 0.84 -20.80 49.55
CA GLY A 33 2.21 -20.32 49.76
C GLY A 33 3.27 -21.39 50.04
N ASP A 34 2.89 -22.68 50.01
CA ASP A 34 3.79 -23.83 50.18
C ASP A 34 4.47 -24.21 48.86
N VAL A 35 5.22 -23.26 48.30
CA VAL A 35 5.86 -23.37 47.00
C VAL A 35 7.35 -23.07 47.20
N PRO A 36 8.26 -23.93 46.71
CA PRO A 36 9.68 -23.70 46.92
C PRO A 36 10.16 -22.45 46.16
N ASP A 37 11.27 -21.88 46.63
CA ASP A 37 11.81 -20.60 46.17
C ASP A 37 12.11 -20.58 44.66
N ASP A 38 12.43 -21.76 44.08
CA ASP A 38 12.65 -21.95 42.64
C ASP A 38 11.39 -21.79 41.77
N MET A 39 10.19 -21.76 42.38
CA MET A 39 8.90 -21.61 41.70
C MET A 39 8.15 -20.34 42.14
N ALA A 40 8.83 -19.41 42.81
CA ALA A 40 8.24 -18.13 43.23
C ALA A 40 7.78 -17.27 42.05
N GLU A 41 8.54 -17.26 40.95
CA GLU A 41 8.20 -16.54 39.71
C GLU A 41 6.96 -17.15 39.03
N GLU A 42 6.92 -18.48 38.93
CA GLU A 42 5.79 -19.22 38.37
C GLU A 42 4.51 -18.98 39.17
N ARG A 43 4.61 -18.93 40.50
CA ARG A 43 3.49 -18.58 41.38
C ARG A 43 2.98 -17.17 41.09
N LEU A 44 3.88 -16.19 41.01
CA LEU A 44 3.52 -14.80 40.75
C LEU A 44 2.80 -14.67 39.40
N PHE A 45 3.30 -15.33 38.37
CA PHE A 45 2.67 -15.36 37.06
C PHE A 45 1.27 -15.97 37.11
N PHE A 46 1.14 -17.16 37.68
CA PHE A 46 -0.15 -17.86 37.77
C PHE A 46 -1.18 -17.09 38.58
N VAL A 47 -0.80 -16.56 39.75
CA VAL A 47 -1.69 -15.76 40.60
C VAL A 47 -2.10 -14.45 39.93
N HIS A 48 -1.22 -13.80 39.15
CA HIS A 48 -1.59 -12.59 38.44
C HIS A 48 -2.58 -12.88 37.30
N LEU A 49 -2.35 -13.95 36.55
CA LEU A 49 -3.22 -14.36 35.45
C LEU A 49 -4.61 -14.76 35.96
N HIS A 50 -4.68 -15.57 37.02
CA HIS A 50 -5.94 -16.08 37.56
C HIS A 50 -6.61 -15.14 38.58
N GLY A 51 -5.84 -14.33 39.30
CA GLY A 51 -6.39 -13.31 40.21
C GLY A 51 -7.14 -12.20 39.47
N SER A 52 -6.97 -12.10 38.15
CA SER A 52 -7.75 -11.23 37.26
C SER A 52 -9.17 -11.77 37.01
N ASN A 53 -9.43 -13.06 37.21
CA ASN A 53 -10.71 -13.69 36.91
C ASN A 53 -11.81 -13.40 37.95
N ASP A 54 -11.45 -12.91 39.15
CA ASP A 54 -12.42 -12.78 40.24
C ASP A 54 -13.39 -11.59 40.11
N THR A 55 -13.25 -10.67 39.13
CA THR A 55 -13.99 -9.39 39.21
C THR A 55 -14.46 -8.77 37.91
N SER A 56 -14.70 -9.55 36.84
CA SER A 56 -15.41 -9.00 35.68
C SER A 56 -16.53 -9.93 35.27
N GLY A 57 -17.67 -9.79 35.95
CA GLY A 57 -18.92 -10.37 35.46
C GLY A 57 -19.13 -10.00 34.00
N VAL A 58 -19.64 -10.94 33.20
CA VAL A 58 -19.87 -10.78 31.77
C VAL A 58 -20.58 -9.43 31.52
N PRO A 59 -20.03 -8.53 30.69
CA PRO A 59 -20.63 -7.23 30.44
C PRO A 59 -22.08 -7.34 29.95
N TYR A 60 -22.92 -6.38 30.33
CA TYR A 60 -24.31 -6.34 29.86
C TYR A 60 -24.38 -6.33 28.33
N GLY A 61 -25.23 -7.20 27.76
CA GLY A 61 -25.41 -7.33 26.32
C GLY A 61 -24.26 -8.05 25.59
N PHE A 62 -23.34 -8.71 26.29
CA PHE A 62 -22.27 -9.49 25.65
C PHE A 62 -22.84 -10.63 24.79
N GLU A 63 -23.82 -11.36 25.31
CA GLU A 63 -24.45 -12.48 24.59
C GLU A 63 -25.14 -12.00 23.30
N GLU A 64 -25.93 -10.94 23.38
CA GLU A 64 -26.61 -10.34 22.22
C GLU A 64 -25.60 -9.86 21.16
N ARG A 65 -24.48 -9.27 21.59
CA ARG A 65 -23.40 -8.85 20.67
C ARG A 65 -22.66 -10.04 20.06
N LEU A 66 -22.52 -11.13 20.80
CA LEU A 66 -21.90 -12.35 20.32
C LEU A 66 -22.79 -13.02 19.27
N GLU A 67 -24.10 -13.09 19.53
CA GLU A 67 -25.11 -13.60 18.60
C GLU A 67 -25.13 -12.77 17.30
N ASP A 68 -25.16 -11.43 17.38
CA ASP A 68 -25.04 -10.55 16.20
C ASP A 68 -23.75 -10.81 15.41
N MET A 69 -22.62 -11.00 16.10
CA MET A 69 -21.36 -11.30 15.43
C MET A 69 -21.38 -12.65 14.71
N VAL A 70 -22.00 -13.67 15.30
CA VAL A 70 -22.14 -15.00 14.70
C VAL A 70 -23.02 -14.93 13.45
N ASP A 71 -24.16 -14.25 13.53
CA ASP A 71 -25.07 -14.10 12.40
C ASP A 71 -24.41 -13.34 11.25
N ARG A 72 -23.71 -12.24 11.54
CA ARG A 72 -22.98 -11.47 10.52
C ARG A 72 -21.86 -12.27 9.85
N LEU A 73 -21.18 -13.13 10.60
CA LEU A 73 -20.15 -14.01 10.05
C LEU A 73 -20.79 -15.09 9.15
N ALA A 74 -21.91 -15.68 9.58
CA ALA A 74 -22.68 -16.63 8.77
C ALA A 74 -23.22 -15.99 7.49
N GLU A 75 -23.67 -14.74 7.54
CA GLU A 75 -24.07 -13.95 6.36
C GLU A 75 -22.88 -13.67 5.44
N ALA A 76 -21.71 -13.32 5.98
CA ALA A 76 -20.50 -13.06 5.19
C ALA A 76 -19.99 -14.32 4.49
N ASP A 77 -20.01 -15.46 5.17
CA ASP A 77 -19.63 -16.76 4.62
C ASP A 77 -20.68 -17.28 3.61
N GLY A 78 -21.97 -17.02 3.86
CA GLY A 78 -23.07 -17.30 2.94
C GLY A 78 -23.10 -16.40 1.70
N ALA A 79 -22.62 -15.16 1.81
CA ALA A 79 -22.56 -14.18 0.71
C ALA A 79 -21.56 -14.55 -0.40
N GLY A 80 -20.72 -15.57 -0.17
CA GLY A 80 -19.92 -16.23 -1.22
C GLY A 80 -20.77 -16.92 -2.30
N ARG A 81 -22.09 -17.03 -2.14
CA ARG A 81 -23.00 -17.62 -3.13
C ARG A 81 -24.15 -16.68 -3.48
N SER A 82 -23.87 -15.79 -4.44
CA SER A 82 -24.86 -15.02 -5.20
C SER A 82 -25.67 -13.98 -4.41
N ALA A 83 -25.04 -12.86 -4.07
CA ALA A 83 -25.78 -11.60 -3.95
C ALA A 83 -26.39 -11.26 -5.33
N VAL A 84 -27.63 -11.68 -5.56
CA VAL A 84 -28.37 -11.38 -6.80
C VAL A 84 -28.57 -9.87 -6.83
N VAL A 85 -27.76 -9.17 -7.61
CA VAL A 85 -27.85 -7.72 -7.79
C VAL A 85 -29.29 -7.39 -8.22
N PRO A 86 -30.03 -6.52 -7.50
CA PRO A 86 -31.43 -6.26 -7.80
C PRO A 86 -31.58 -5.73 -9.21
N LEU A 87 -32.63 -6.17 -9.92
CA LEU A 87 -32.88 -5.86 -11.33
C LEU A 87 -32.77 -4.35 -11.63
N ARG A 88 -33.27 -3.49 -10.73
CA ARG A 88 -33.17 -2.03 -10.83
C ARG A 88 -31.73 -1.52 -10.89
N ARG A 89 -30.79 -2.13 -10.15
CA ARG A 89 -29.37 -1.75 -10.15
C ARG A 89 -28.70 -2.23 -11.44
N ARG A 90 -29.06 -3.40 -11.96
CA ARG A 90 -28.61 -3.88 -13.28
C ARG A 90 -29.08 -2.98 -14.42
N LEU A 91 -30.36 -2.56 -14.42
CA LEU A 91 -30.86 -1.62 -15.42
C LEU A 91 -30.15 -0.27 -15.38
N LYS A 92 -29.84 0.27 -14.18
CA LYS A 92 -29.07 1.51 -14.05
C LYS A 92 -27.65 1.37 -14.62
N ILE A 93 -26.99 0.23 -14.42
CA ILE A 93 -25.65 -0.04 -14.97
C ILE A 93 -25.70 -0.13 -16.50
N VAL A 94 -26.65 -0.89 -17.06
CA VAL A 94 -26.82 -1.02 -18.52
C VAL A 94 -27.19 0.33 -19.16
N ALA A 95 -28.06 1.11 -18.52
CA ALA A 95 -28.43 2.45 -18.98
C ALA A 95 -27.22 3.40 -19.00
N GLY A 96 -26.31 3.29 -18.02
CA GLY A 96 -25.06 4.06 -18.00
C GLY A 96 -24.14 3.71 -19.18
N ILE A 97 -24.01 2.43 -19.52
CA ILE A 97 -23.22 1.98 -20.68
C ILE A 97 -23.84 2.47 -22.00
N ALA A 98 -25.17 2.37 -22.14
CA ALA A 98 -25.86 2.88 -23.32
C ALA A 98 -25.67 4.40 -23.48
N ALA A 99 -25.72 5.16 -22.38
CA ALA A 99 -25.53 6.61 -22.39
C ALA A 99 -24.11 7.01 -22.83
N SER A 100 -23.06 6.29 -22.40
CA SER A 100 -21.69 6.61 -22.82
C SER A 100 -21.45 6.33 -24.30
N VAL A 101 -22.01 5.24 -24.84
CA VAL A 101 -21.94 4.92 -26.27
C VAL A 101 -22.67 5.97 -27.10
N LEU A 102 -23.87 6.39 -26.68
CA LEU A 102 -24.63 7.45 -27.36
C LEU A 102 -23.91 8.80 -27.28
N PHE A 103 -23.25 9.11 -26.16
CA PHE A 103 -22.50 10.35 -26.01
C PHE A 103 -21.29 10.40 -26.97
N VAL A 104 -20.53 9.31 -27.07
CA VAL A 104 -19.40 9.20 -28.02
C VAL A 104 -19.91 9.27 -29.46
N ALA A 105 -21.00 8.56 -29.79
CA ALA A 105 -21.60 8.60 -31.12
C ALA A 105 -22.12 10.01 -31.47
N SER A 106 -22.74 10.71 -30.53
CA SER A 106 -23.25 12.08 -30.72
C SER A 106 -22.11 13.09 -30.91
N LEU A 107 -21.02 12.98 -30.16
CA LEU A 107 -19.83 13.81 -30.36
C LEU A 107 -19.15 13.52 -31.70
N GLY A 108 -19.02 12.23 -32.05
CA GLY A 108 -18.44 11.80 -33.32
C GLY A 108 -19.25 12.29 -34.52
N PHE A 109 -20.57 12.09 -34.51
CA PHE A 109 -21.45 12.57 -35.58
C PHE A 109 -21.50 14.11 -35.62
N GLY A 110 -21.52 14.78 -34.46
CA GLY A 110 -21.48 16.23 -34.37
C GLY A 110 -20.22 16.83 -34.99
N LEU A 111 -19.04 16.24 -34.73
CA LEU A 111 -17.77 16.69 -35.31
C LEU A 111 -17.68 16.38 -36.80
N LEU A 112 -18.08 15.20 -37.26
CA LEU A 112 -18.11 14.86 -38.69
C LEU A 112 -19.04 15.80 -39.48
N ASN A 113 -20.22 16.10 -38.95
CA ASN A 113 -21.17 17.01 -39.59
C ASN A 113 -20.72 18.49 -39.53
N ARG A 114 -19.83 18.85 -38.59
CA ARG A 114 -19.15 20.16 -38.56
C ARG A 114 -18.01 20.25 -39.56
N VAL A 115 -17.32 19.15 -39.86
CA VAL A 115 -16.23 19.10 -40.85
C VAL A 115 -16.76 19.32 -42.27
N ASP A 116 -17.93 18.76 -42.61
CA ASP A 116 -18.59 19.04 -43.90
C ASP A 116 -19.08 20.49 -44.03
N ASN A 117 -19.28 21.20 -42.91
CA ASN A 117 -19.62 22.63 -42.87
C ASN A 117 -18.42 23.52 -42.52
N MET A 118 -17.21 22.97 -42.48
CA MET A 118 -16.02 23.72 -42.10
C MET A 118 -15.62 24.65 -43.25
N HIS A 119 -15.63 25.95 -42.95
CA HIS A 119 -15.14 27.00 -43.83
C HIS A 119 -13.81 26.59 -44.47
N THR A 120 -13.71 26.82 -45.77
CA THR A 120 -12.43 26.88 -46.46
C THR A 120 -11.51 27.82 -45.66
N PRO A 121 -10.30 27.38 -45.28
CA PRO A 121 -9.42 28.18 -44.43
C PRO A 121 -9.23 29.55 -45.08
N SER A 122 -9.49 30.60 -44.31
CA SER A 122 -9.40 31.97 -44.81
C SER A 122 -7.97 32.26 -45.22
N VAL A 123 -7.77 33.25 -46.10
CA VAL A 123 -6.42 33.65 -46.55
C VAL A 123 -5.53 34.00 -45.35
N ASP A 124 -6.10 34.58 -44.29
CA ASP A 124 -5.40 34.94 -43.05
C ASP A 124 -4.92 33.72 -42.26
N ASP A 125 -5.71 32.64 -42.20
CA ASP A 125 -5.31 31.39 -41.52
C ASP A 125 -4.09 30.75 -42.20
N ARG A 126 -4.05 30.81 -43.54
CA ARG A 126 -2.92 30.29 -44.33
C ARG A 126 -1.66 31.14 -44.14
N ILE A 127 -1.80 32.45 -43.99
CA ILE A 127 -0.67 33.37 -43.72
C ILE A 127 -0.10 33.10 -42.33
N ALA A 128 -0.96 32.95 -41.31
CA ALA A 128 -0.53 32.65 -39.95
C ALA A 128 0.20 31.29 -39.85
N LEU A 129 -0.29 30.27 -40.57
CA LEU A 129 0.37 28.96 -40.64
C LEU A 129 1.73 29.03 -41.34
N ALA A 130 1.85 29.81 -42.43
CA ALA A 130 3.12 30.00 -43.12
C ALA A 130 4.16 30.69 -42.21
N GLN A 131 3.74 31.71 -41.45
CA GLN A 131 4.59 32.38 -40.47
C GLN A 131 5.02 31.44 -39.32
N ALA A 132 4.11 30.59 -38.84
CA ALA A 132 4.44 29.60 -37.82
C ALA A 132 5.47 28.58 -38.32
N GLN A 133 5.34 28.12 -39.56
CA GLN A 133 6.30 27.22 -40.19
C GLN A 133 7.69 27.87 -40.33
N GLU A 134 7.73 29.14 -40.73
CA GLU A 134 8.97 29.90 -40.81
C GLU A 134 9.64 30.06 -39.44
N ALA A 135 8.85 30.39 -38.41
CA ALA A 135 9.35 30.53 -37.04
C ALA A 135 9.96 29.22 -36.50
N ILE A 136 9.29 28.09 -36.74
CA ILE A 136 9.78 26.76 -36.34
C ILE A 136 11.08 26.41 -37.07
N LEU A 137 11.15 26.67 -38.38
CA LEU A 137 12.36 26.41 -39.17
C LEU A 137 13.54 27.25 -38.67
N LYS A 138 13.31 28.54 -38.43
CA LYS A 138 14.32 29.47 -37.90
C LYS A 138 14.79 29.06 -36.51
N PHE A 139 13.88 28.60 -35.66
CA PHE A 139 14.21 28.08 -34.34
C PHE A 139 15.10 26.83 -34.44
N SER A 140 14.73 25.87 -35.29
CA SER A 140 15.53 24.66 -35.54
C SER A 140 16.94 24.98 -36.04
N MET A 141 17.07 25.90 -37.01
CA MET A 141 18.38 26.35 -37.50
C MET A 141 19.22 27.03 -36.41
N THR A 142 18.59 27.83 -35.56
CA THR A 142 19.26 28.53 -34.46
C THR A 142 19.76 27.56 -33.39
N LEU A 143 18.94 26.56 -33.03
CA LEU A 143 19.33 25.48 -32.12
C LEU A 143 20.49 24.67 -32.66
N ASN A 144 20.43 24.27 -33.94
CA ASN A 144 21.48 23.47 -34.56
C ASN A 144 22.81 24.23 -34.61
N LYS A 145 22.76 25.53 -34.91
CA LYS A 145 23.94 26.39 -34.86
C LYS A 145 24.51 26.50 -33.45
N GLY A 146 23.65 26.70 -32.45
CA GLY A 146 24.06 26.76 -31.04
C GLY A 146 24.72 25.47 -30.56
N LEU A 147 24.15 24.31 -30.93
CA LEU A 147 24.70 23.00 -30.58
C LEU A 147 26.09 22.78 -31.19
N ASN A 148 26.27 23.10 -32.48
CA ASN A 148 27.57 22.98 -33.15
C ASN A 148 28.64 23.88 -32.52
N SER A 149 28.30 25.13 -32.17
CA SER A 149 29.22 26.04 -31.48
C SER A 149 29.59 25.53 -30.08
N MET A 150 28.64 24.94 -29.36
CA MET A 150 28.89 24.38 -28.03
C MET A 150 29.74 23.12 -28.09
N GLU A 151 29.56 22.27 -29.11
CA GLU A 151 30.40 21.09 -29.33
C GLU A 151 31.86 21.49 -29.63
N ALA A 152 32.07 22.50 -30.47
CA ALA A 152 33.41 23.02 -30.76
C ALA A 152 34.11 23.54 -29.49
N ALA A 153 33.40 24.35 -28.69
CA ALA A 153 33.91 24.83 -27.40
C ALA A 153 34.15 23.68 -26.39
N GLY A 154 33.27 22.68 -26.37
CA GLY A 154 33.41 21.48 -25.56
C GLY A 154 34.67 20.66 -25.92
N ARG A 155 35.00 20.57 -27.21
CA ARG A 155 36.23 19.91 -27.67
C ARG A 155 37.48 20.70 -27.26
N GLU A 156 37.46 22.03 -27.40
CA GLU A 156 38.59 22.87 -26.99
C GLU A 156 38.81 22.84 -25.47
N THR A 157 37.74 22.97 -24.67
CA THR A 157 37.82 22.88 -23.20
C THR A 157 38.32 21.52 -22.73
N LYS A 158 37.89 20.43 -23.38
CA LYS A 158 38.40 19.09 -23.12
C LYS A 158 39.89 18.97 -23.45
N ALA A 159 40.32 19.48 -24.61
CA ALA A 159 41.73 19.48 -25.01
C ALA A 159 42.61 20.34 -24.07
N ILE A 160 42.09 21.46 -23.57
CA ILE A 160 42.74 22.29 -22.56
C ILE A 160 42.88 21.52 -21.24
N GLY A 161 41.81 20.84 -20.79
CA GLY A 161 41.84 19.98 -19.61
C GLY A 161 42.89 18.88 -19.71
N GLU A 162 42.91 18.13 -20.81
CA GLU A 162 43.89 17.06 -21.05
C GLU A 162 45.34 17.58 -21.05
N ARG A 163 45.59 18.78 -21.61
CA ARG A 163 46.91 19.42 -21.56
C ARG A 163 47.29 19.84 -20.14
N MET A 164 46.33 20.36 -19.38
CA MET A 164 46.55 20.78 -17.99
C MET A 164 46.86 19.59 -17.09
N ASP A 165 46.12 18.49 -17.24
CA ASP A 165 46.36 17.23 -16.51
C ASP A 165 47.74 16.64 -16.85
N LYS A 166 48.12 16.63 -18.13
CA LYS A 166 49.44 16.15 -18.57
C LYS A 166 50.59 16.99 -17.99
N CYS A 167 50.42 18.31 -17.90
CA CYS A 167 51.39 19.19 -17.24
C CYS A 167 51.48 18.93 -15.73
N LEU A 168 50.34 18.72 -15.06
CA LEU A 168 50.29 18.35 -13.63
C LEU A 168 51.02 17.04 -13.36
N GLU A 169 50.85 16.02 -14.21
CA GLU A 169 51.58 14.76 -14.10
C GLU A 169 53.10 14.92 -14.30
N MET A 170 53.54 15.74 -15.26
CA MET A 170 54.96 16.00 -15.49
C MET A 170 55.63 16.79 -14.35
N THR A 171 54.86 17.56 -13.56
CA THR A 171 55.36 18.31 -12.40
C THR A 171 55.42 17.52 -11.09
N LYS A 172 54.95 16.26 -11.05
CA LYS A 172 55.17 15.38 -9.88
C LYS A 172 56.63 14.96 -9.82
N ILE A 173 57.42 15.65 -8.99
CA ILE A 173 58.79 15.28 -8.64
C ILE A 173 58.77 13.90 -7.98
N PRO A 174 59.59 12.92 -8.41
CA PRO A 174 59.69 11.64 -7.71
C PRO A 174 60.35 11.88 -6.35
N THR A 175 59.53 11.89 -5.29
CA THR A 175 60.01 11.75 -3.92
C THR A 175 60.58 10.34 -3.77
N LYS A 176 61.91 10.28 -3.69
CA LYS A 176 62.68 9.07 -3.38
C LYS A 176 62.58 8.74 -1.90
#